data_AF-A0A662V0N8-F1
#
_entry.id   AF-A0A662V0N8-F1
#
_cell.length_a   1.000
_cell.length_b   1.000
_cell.length_c   1.000
_cell.angle_alpha   90.00
_cell.angle_beta   90.00
_cell.angle_gamma   90.00
#
_symmetry.space_group_name_H-M   'P 1'
#
loop_
_entity.id
_entity.type
_entity.pdbx_description
1 polymer ?
#
loop_
_entity_poly.entity_id
_entity_poly.type
_entity_poly.pdbx_seq_one_letter_code
_entity_poly.pdbx_strand_id
1 'polypeptide(L)'
;MTLVPLHDPLRLATYTPISPADVIVFREGDYAVAVDGKTKEVIARSTDHADVLREAVNHVHAEYGGGKIHLDPREYIIESLVDVPGQPYKAGILLKDNTILEGSGIGATVLKLGDAVGGSVIAFESVHRVAIMNLKIDGNKANNTDSGVDGDLCGIRGHASWGSVIRDVWIVNTVREGLYVTNCGWNCYEDVIVQYAGRTGIELDSPDYLTAVDLKALNNDLYGIELVGGATREELIATILGGEVYGNAHHGVHVIHTVGGEIIGITSRANGSPDYRQDGILVEDTEGLAIIGCHAYENYRCGIYVYSSDRVAVIGCKALNNNQAGYSDGHGIRLYDATYCIVKGNLAYDNQDTPKQQYGVSEEGASDYNLIIGNILKPNAVGGLTTVGTNTVQANNIT
;
A
#
# COMPACT_ATOMS: atom_id res chain seq x y z
N MET A 1 -61.99 7.58 13.19
CA MET A 1 -60.74 7.09 13.80
C MET A 1 -60.32 5.86 12.99
N THR A 2 -59.59 6.09 11.92
CA THR A 2 -59.14 5.05 10.98
C THR A 2 -57.85 4.46 11.51
N LEU A 3 -57.88 3.15 11.80
CA LEU A 3 -56.69 2.40 12.21
C LEU A 3 -55.69 2.39 11.04
N VAL A 4 -54.51 2.94 11.28
CA VAL A 4 -53.35 2.79 10.41
C VAL A 4 -52.78 1.39 10.64
N PRO A 5 -52.60 0.55 9.60
CA PRO A 5 -51.80 -0.65 9.75
C PRO A 5 -50.34 -0.26 9.97
N LEU A 6 -49.80 -0.61 11.14
CA LEU A 6 -48.36 -0.73 11.34
C LEU A 6 -47.91 -1.98 10.58
N HIS A 7 -46.75 -1.88 9.90
CA HIS A 7 -46.06 -2.89 9.09
C HIS A 7 -46.44 -2.92 7.61
N ASP A 8 -45.60 -2.25 6.83
CA ASP A 8 -45.39 -2.44 5.40
C ASP A 8 -44.54 -3.72 5.18
N PRO A 9 -45.11 -4.83 4.68
CA PRO A 9 -44.37 -6.05 4.40
C PRO A 9 -43.67 -6.03 3.02
N LEU A 10 -43.66 -4.89 2.31
CA LEU A 10 -43.27 -4.81 0.89
C LEU A 10 -41.95 -4.06 0.63
N ARG A 11 -41.01 -4.09 1.57
CA ARG A 11 -39.62 -3.65 1.34
C ARG A 11 -38.60 -4.76 1.05
N LEU A 12 -39.06 -5.97 0.74
CA LEU A 12 -38.19 -7.12 0.39
C LEU A 12 -38.09 -7.41 -1.11
N ALA A 13 -38.74 -6.63 -1.99
CA ALA A 13 -38.89 -6.98 -3.41
C ALA A 13 -38.09 -6.13 -4.43
N THR A 14 -37.12 -5.30 -3.99
CA THR A 14 -36.20 -4.60 -4.91
C THR A 14 -34.73 -4.90 -4.64
N TYR A 15 -34.44 -6.05 -4.04
CA TYR A 15 -33.09 -6.57 -4.05
C TYR A 15 -32.84 -7.21 -5.43
N THR A 16 -32.19 -6.45 -6.31
CA THR A 16 -31.44 -7.00 -7.46
C THR A 16 -30.70 -8.24 -6.95
N PRO A 17 -30.69 -9.38 -7.67
CA PRO A 17 -30.10 -10.61 -7.18
C PRO A 17 -28.71 -10.31 -6.63
N ILE A 18 -28.63 -10.34 -5.31
CA ILE A 18 -27.40 -10.11 -4.56
C ILE A 18 -26.45 -11.17 -5.08
N SER A 19 -25.22 -10.77 -5.39
CA SER A 19 -24.15 -11.72 -5.71
C SER A 19 -24.26 -12.91 -4.74
N PRO A 20 -24.24 -14.18 -5.20
CA PRO A 20 -24.49 -15.33 -4.32
C PRO A 20 -23.48 -15.31 -3.16
N ALA A 21 -23.94 -14.82 -2.01
CA ALA A 21 -23.16 -14.65 -0.80
C ALA A 21 -23.71 -15.62 0.25
N ASP A 22 -22.83 -16.16 1.08
CA ASP A 22 -23.20 -17.05 2.18
C ASP A 22 -23.80 -16.27 3.34
N VAL A 23 -23.37 -15.02 3.54
CA VAL A 23 -23.99 -14.05 4.46
C VAL A 23 -24.14 -12.70 3.79
N ILE A 24 -25.27 -12.05 4.02
CA ILE A 24 -25.56 -10.69 3.55
C ILE A 24 -25.69 -9.81 4.79
N VAL A 25 -24.97 -8.69 4.80
CA VAL A 25 -25.05 -7.67 5.84
C VAL A 25 -25.61 -6.40 5.24
N PHE A 26 -26.65 -5.85 5.86
CA PHE A 26 -27.30 -4.61 5.44
C PHE A 26 -27.66 -3.74 6.63
N ARG A 27 -28.07 -2.50 6.37
CA ARG A 27 -28.54 -1.59 7.42
C ARG A 27 -30.05 -1.45 7.44
N GLU A 28 -30.62 -1.45 8.64
CA GLU A 28 -32.01 -1.14 8.95
C GLU A 28 -32.08 0.02 9.96
N GLY A 29 -32.08 1.25 9.44
CA GLY A 29 -31.89 2.43 10.28
C GLY A 29 -30.49 2.46 10.89
N ASP A 30 -30.41 2.54 12.22
CA ASP A 30 -29.14 2.54 12.97
C ASP A 30 -28.59 1.15 13.24
N TYR A 31 -29.34 0.09 12.89
CA TYR A 31 -28.87 -1.28 13.05
C TYR A 31 -28.16 -1.77 11.79
N ALA A 32 -27.10 -2.57 11.97
CA ALA A 32 -26.68 -3.55 10.97
C ALA A 32 -27.40 -4.87 11.26
N VAL A 33 -27.67 -5.63 10.20
CA VAL A 33 -28.32 -6.94 10.25
C VAL A 33 -27.55 -7.89 9.35
N ALA A 34 -27.09 -9.01 9.90
CA ALA A 34 -26.51 -10.12 9.16
C ALA A 34 -27.55 -11.21 8.97
N VAL A 35 -27.72 -11.69 7.75
CA VAL A 35 -28.68 -12.74 7.38
C VAL A 35 -27.97 -13.83 6.59
N ASP A 36 -28.28 -15.08 6.90
CA ASP A 36 -27.78 -16.22 6.15
C ASP A 36 -28.33 -16.21 4.71
N GLY A 37 -27.43 -16.32 3.74
CA GLY A 37 -27.76 -16.25 2.31
C GLY A 37 -28.66 -17.39 1.83
N LYS A 38 -28.65 -18.56 2.48
CA LYS A 38 -29.41 -19.76 2.12
C LYS A 38 -30.72 -19.85 2.91
N THR A 39 -30.66 -19.78 4.23
CA THR A 39 -31.84 -19.98 5.10
C THR A 39 -32.66 -18.71 5.27
N LYS A 40 -32.06 -17.53 5.03
CA LYS A 40 -32.64 -16.21 5.28
C LYS A 40 -32.90 -15.93 6.76
N GLU A 41 -32.32 -16.72 7.66
CA GLU A 41 -32.40 -16.50 9.10
C GLU A 41 -31.46 -15.35 9.51
N VAL A 42 -31.90 -14.55 10.48
CA VAL A 42 -31.08 -13.47 11.05
C VAL A 42 -30.02 -14.08 11.95
N ILE A 43 -28.76 -13.83 11.62
CA ILE A 43 -27.58 -14.26 12.39
C ILE A 43 -27.36 -13.30 13.55
N ALA A 44 -27.33 -12.00 13.24
CA ALA A 44 -27.08 -10.95 14.22
C ALA A 44 -27.76 -9.63 13.84
N ARG A 45 -28.10 -8.82 14.84
CA ARG A 45 -28.64 -7.46 14.70
C ARG A 45 -28.20 -6.59 15.86
N SER A 46 -27.48 -5.51 15.58
CA SER A 46 -26.97 -4.57 16.60
C SER A 46 -26.77 -3.18 16.01
N THR A 47 -26.77 -2.15 16.86
CA THR A 47 -26.32 -0.80 16.49
C THR A 47 -24.80 -0.71 16.43
N ASP A 48 -24.11 -1.60 17.15
CA ASP A 48 -22.68 -1.81 16.94
C ASP A 48 -22.49 -2.68 15.69
N HIS A 49 -22.13 -2.05 14.58
CA HIS A 49 -21.97 -2.78 13.33
C HIS A 49 -20.77 -3.72 13.35
N ALA A 50 -19.76 -3.46 14.19
CA ALA A 50 -18.59 -4.33 14.32
C ALA A 50 -18.99 -5.69 14.88
N ASP A 51 -19.85 -5.73 15.89
CA ASP A 51 -20.42 -6.98 16.43
C ASP A 51 -21.12 -7.80 15.34
N VAL A 52 -21.98 -7.17 14.53
CA VAL A 52 -22.73 -7.85 13.46
C VAL A 52 -21.78 -8.43 12.41
N LEU A 53 -20.75 -7.68 12.03
CA LEU A 53 -19.75 -8.11 11.05
C LEU A 53 -18.89 -9.27 11.59
N ARG A 54 -18.52 -9.24 12.88
CA ARG A 54 -17.81 -10.35 13.53
C ARG A 54 -18.66 -11.61 13.61
N GLU A 55 -19.94 -11.48 13.94
CA GLU A 55 -20.87 -12.62 13.93
C GLU A 55 -21.06 -13.20 12.53
N ALA A 56 -21.11 -12.36 11.49
CA ALA A 56 -21.12 -12.82 10.09
C ALA A 56 -19.86 -13.64 9.74
N VAL A 57 -18.67 -13.18 10.15
CA VAL A 57 -17.40 -13.91 9.96
C VAL A 57 -17.39 -15.23 10.72
N ASN A 58 -17.84 -15.21 11.97
CA ASN A 58 -17.94 -16.42 12.79
C ASN A 58 -18.88 -17.45 12.17
N HIS A 59 -20.03 -17.00 11.68
CA HIS A 59 -21.05 -17.85 11.05
C HIS A 59 -20.53 -18.53 9.79
N VAL A 60 -19.96 -17.79 8.83
CA VAL A 60 -19.43 -18.41 7.59
C VAL A 60 -18.31 -19.39 7.89
N HIS A 61 -17.45 -19.08 8.86
CA HIS A 61 -16.37 -19.98 9.24
C HIS A 61 -16.90 -21.26 9.90
N ALA A 62 -17.85 -21.15 10.84
CA ALA A 62 -18.37 -22.29 11.58
C ALA A 62 -19.28 -23.20 10.73
N GLU A 63 -20.18 -22.62 9.94
CA GLU A 63 -21.19 -23.38 9.19
C GLU A 63 -20.68 -23.87 7.83
N TYR A 64 -19.75 -23.13 7.21
CA TYR A 64 -19.32 -23.37 5.84
C TYR A 64 -17.81 -23.60 5.69
N GLY A 65 -17.02 -23.47 6.77
CA GLY A 65 -15.56 -23.59 6.73
C GLY A 65 -14.86 -22.40 6.05
N GLY A 66 -15.58 -21.30 5.89
CA GLY A 66 -15.25 -20.18 5.02
C GLY A 66 -16.45 -19.75 4.19
N GLY A 67 -16.39 -18.57 3.59
CA GLY A 67 -17.49 -18.13 2.74
C GLY A 67 -17.43 -16.66 2.39
N LYS A 68 -18.38 -16.26 1.55
CA LYS A 68 -18.53 -14.88 1.11
C LYS A 68 -19.53 -14.13 1.97
N ILE A 69 -19.07 -13.02 2.53
CA ILE A 69 -19.88 -12.02 3.23
C ILE A 69 -20.01 -10.83 2.31
N HIS A 70 -21.24 -10.50 1.92
CA HIS A 70 -21.53 -9.33 1.11
C HIS A 70 -22.12 -8.20 1.95
N LEU A 71 -21.61 -6.99 1.77
CA LEU A 71 -22.08 -5.78 2.45
C LEU A 71 -22.86 -4.89 1.48
N ASP A 72 -24.10 -4.58 1.85
CA ASP A 72 -24.93 -3.65 1.08
C ASP A 72 -24.31 -2.22 1.03
N PRO A 73 -24.70 -1.38 0.05
CA PRO A 73 -24.15 -0.04 -0.14
C PRO A 73 -24.53 0.93 0.99
N ARG A 74 -23.75 0.97 2.08
CA ARG A 74 -23.92 1.87 3.22
C ARG A 74 -22.60 2.14 3.93
N GLU A 75 -22.63 3.13 4.81
CA GLU A 75 -21.59 3.33 5.83
C GLU A 75 -21.90 2.48 7.07
N TYR A 76 -20.92 1.70 7.51
CA TYR A 76 -20.93 0.90 8.74
C TYR A 76 -19.89 1.47 9.69
N ILE A 77 -20.35 2.07 10.78
CA ILE A 77 -19.52 2.57 11.88
C ILE A 77 -19.06 1.41 12.77
N ILE A 78 -17.75 1.32 12.97
CA ILE A 78 -17.08 0.33 13.82
C ILE A 78 -16.81 0.97 15.18
N GLU A 79 -17.67 0.67 16.17
CA GLU A 79 -17.62 1.32 17.49
C GLU A 79 -16.91 0.47 18.56
N SER A 80 -16.71 -0.81 18.31
CA SER A 80 -16.01 -1.71 19.22
C SER A 80 -14.94 -2.53 18.53
N LEU A 81 -13.95 -2.93 19.32
CA LEU A 81 -12.79 -3.69 18.89
C LEU A 81 -12.71 -5.02 19.65
N VAL A 82 -12.05 -5.99 19.03
CA VAL A 82 -11.62 -7.24 19.67
C VAL A 82 -10.11 -7.33 19.68
N ASP A 83 -9.58 -8.03 20.67
CA ASP A 83 -8.15 -8.33 20.72
C ASP A 83 -7.76 -9.26 19.56
N VAL A 84 -6.65 -8.96 18.90
CA VAL A 84 -6.08 -9.83 17.86
C VAL A 84 -5.18 -10.86 18.56
N PRO A 85 -5.42 -12.18 18.40
CA PRO A 85 -4.68 -13.19 19.14
C PRO A 85 -3.17 -13.09 18.98
N GLY A 86 -2.45 -12.97 20.11
CA GLY A 86 -0.99 -12.91 20.13
C GLY A 86 -0.39 -11.55 19.75
N GLN A 87 -1.23 -10.54 19.51
CA GLN A 87 -0.80 -9.22 19.04
C GLN A 87 -1.09 -8.12 20.06
N PRO A 88 -0.30 -7.02 20.06
CA PRO A 88 -0.51 -5.90 20.97
C PRO A 88 -1.61 -4.93 20.51
N TYR A 89 -2.17 -5.12 19.32
CA TYR A 89 -3.17 -4.25 18.70
C TYR A 89 -4.57 -4.90 18.70
N LYS A 90 -5.59 -4.09 18.39
CA LYS A 90 -6.99 -4.51 18.32
C LYS A 90 -7.56 -4.24 16.95
N ALA A 91 -8.67 -4.90 16.61
CA ALA A 91 -9.37 -4.68 15.36
C ALA A 91 -10.88 -4.68 15.48
N GLY A 92 -11.55 -3.91 14.63
CA GLY A 92 -13.01 -3.93 14.52
C GLY A 92 -13.53 -5.25 13.98
N ILE A 93 -12.90 -5.75 12.91
CA ILE A 93 -13.27 -6.98 12.23
C ILE A 93 -12.04 -7.89 12.18
N LEU A 94 -12.16 -9.11 12.70
CA LEU A 94 -11.11 -10.13 12.65
C LEU A 94 -11.53 -11.22 11.67
N LEU A 95 -10.89 -11.28 10.50
CA LEU A 95 -11.19 -12.29 9.48
C LEU A 95 -10.60 -13.65 9.87
N LYS A 96 -11.24 -14.71 9.38
CA LYS A 96 -10.83 -16.11 9.59
C LYS A 96 -10.47 -16.77 8.26
N ASP A 97 -9.88 -17.96 8.32
CA ASP A 97 -9.57 -18.76 7.13
C ASP A 97 -10.72 -18.79 6.12
N ASN A 98 -10.37 -18.66 4.83
CA ASN A 98 -11.28 -18.81 3.71
C ASN A 98 -12.46 -17.80 3.71
N THR A 99 -12.28 -16.64 4.34
CA THR A 99 -13.32 -15.60 4.41
C THR A 99 -13.12 -14.57 3.30
N ILE A 100 -14.19 -14.27 2.56
CA ILE A 100 -14.24 -13.19 1.59
C ILE A 100 -15.17 -12.10 2.14
N LEU A 101 -14.64 -10.92 2.44
CA LEU A 101 -15.41 -9.74 2.79
C LEU A 101 -15.50 -8.82 1.58
N GLU A 102 -16.70 -8.65 1.02
CA GLU A 102 -16.93 -7.89 -0.21
C GLU A 102 -17.99 -6.82 -0.01
N GLY A 103 -17.68 -5.58 -0.38
CA GLY A 103 -18.67 -4.50 -0.49
C GLY A 103 -19.38 -4.46 -1.83
N SER A 104 -20.29 -3.50 -1.96
CA SER A 104 -21.04 -3.24 -3.20
C SER A 104 -20.30 -2.33 -4.19
N GLY A 105 -19.04 -1.98 -3.91
CA GLY A 105 -18.20 -1.09 -4.72
C GLY A 105 -17.46 -0.05 -3.88
N ILE A 106 -16.31 0.42 -4.40
CA ILE A 106 -15.52 1.49 -3.78
C ILE A 106 -16.40 2.74 -3.57
N GLY A 107 -16.50 3.18 -2.31
CA GLY A 107 -17.31 4.34 -1.92
C GLY A 107 -18.81 4.08 -1.78
N ALA A 108 -19.32 2.97 -2.32
CA ALA A 108 -20.71 2.54 -2.13
C ALA A 108 -20.89 1.86 -0.76
N THR A 109 -19.95 1.00 -0.39
CA THR A 109 -19.81 0.41 0.94
C THR A 109 -18.62 1.06 1.65
N VAL A 110 -18.84 1.58 2.86
CA VAL A 110 -17.81 2.22 3.68
C VAL A 110 -17.76 1.55 5.05
N LEU A 111 -16.59 1.06 5.44
CA LEU A 111 -16.29 0.68 6.82
C LEU A 111 -15.53 1.83 7.48
N LYS A 112 -16.12 2.45 8.50
CA LYS A 112 -15.55 3.63 9.14
C LYS A 112 -15.31 3.39 10.61
N LEU A 113 -14.10 3.68 11.10
CA LEU A 113 -13.80 3.63 12.53
C LEU A 113 -14.59 4.72 13.27
N GLY A 114 -15.21 4.36 14.40
CA GLY A 114 -15.90 5.33 15.27
C GLY A 114 -14.94 6.35 15.89
N ASP A 115 -15.49 7.34 16.57
CA ASP A 115 -14.70 8.37 17.25
C ASP A 115 -14.09 7.81 18.55
N ALA A 116 -12.81 8.12 18.80
CA ALA A 116 -12.06 7.67 19.97
C ALA A 116 -12.09 6.14 20.22
N VAL A 117 -12.23 5.34 19.16
CA VAL A 117 -12.27 3.87 19.25
C VAL A 117 -10.86 3.31 19.39
N GLY A 118 -9.91 3.81 18.57
CA GLY A 118 -8.50 3.51 18.70
C GLY A 118 -8.12 2.05 18.38
N GLY A 119 -8.17 1.65 17.11
CA GLY A 119 -7.66 0.36 16.62
C GLY A 119 -7.67 0.24 15.10
N SER A 120 -7.29 -0.93 14.58
CA SER A 120 -7.39 -1.21 13.14
C SER A 120 -8.83 -1.49 12.70
N VAL A 121 -9.22 -1.12 11.48
CA VAL A 121 -10.60 -1.40 11.01
C VAL A 121 -10.78 -2.90 10.75
N ILE A 122 -9.87 -3.49 9.98
CA ILE A 122 -9.85 -4.93 9.67
C ILE A 122 -8.50 -5.50 10.05
N ALA A 123 -8.50 -6.69 10.66
CA ALA A 123 -7.31 -7.50 10.83
C ALA A 123 -7.50 -8.95 10.37
N PHE A 124 -6.38 -9.58 10.05
CA PHE A 124 -6.27 -11.02 9.83
C PHE A 124 -4.89 -11.50 10.31
N GLU A 125 -4.88 -12.55 11.13
CA GLU A 125 -3.70 -12.98 11.90
C GLU A 125 -3.59 -14.50 11.84
N SER A 126 -2.48 -15.03 11.34
CA SER A 126 -2.26 -16.47 11.26
C SER A 126 -3.37 -17.22 10.51
N VAL A 127 -3.88 -16.63 9.42
CA VAL A 127 -4.97 -17.19 8.60
C VAL A 127 -4.60 -17.27 7.12
N HIS A 128 -5.39 -18.03 6.38
CA HIS A 128 -5.15 -18.33 4.98
C HIS A 128 -6.36 -18.00 4.10
N ARG A 129 -6.07 -17.58 2.86
CA ARG A 129 -7.07 -17.42 1.78
C ARG A 129 -8.19 -16.45 2.15
N VAL A 130 -7.82 -15.34 2.80
CA VAL A 130 -8.74 -14.23 3.07
C VAL A 130 -8.83 -13.29 1.88
N ALA A 131 -9.99 -12.70 1.64
CA ALA A 131 -10.13 -11.65 0.63
C ALA A 131 -10.90 -10.44 1.17
N ILE A 132 -10.45 -9.24 0.82
CA ILE A 132 -11.12 -7.97 1.12
C ILE A 132 -11.30 -7.22 -0.19
N MET A 133 -12.55 -6.91 -0.55
CA MET A 133 -12.84 -6.40 -1.89
C MET A 133 -13.96 -5.35 -1.97
N ASN A 134 -13.90 -4.50 -3.00
CA ASN A 134 -15.00 -3.65 -3.46
C ASN A 134 -15.59 -2.74 -2.36
N LEU A 135 -14.74 -2.10 -1.56
CA LEU A 135 -15.19 -1.26 -0.45
C LEU A 135 -14.22 -0.12 -0.16
N LYS A 136 -14.70 0.85 0.61
CA LYS A 136 -13.88 1.90 1.21
C LYS A 136 -13.67 1.60 2.69
N ILE A 137 -12.47 1.87 3.20
CA ILE A 137 -12.13 1.85 4.62
C ILE A 137 -11.73 3.27 5.03
N ASP A 138 -12.34 3.80 6.07
CA ASP A 138 -12.05 5.12 6.62
C ASP A 138 -11.59 4.98 8.08
N GLY A 139 -10.30 5.22 8.33
CA GLY A 139 -9.71 5.13 9.66
C GLY A 139 -10.09 6.29 10.59
N ASN A 140 -10.84 7.29 10.09
CA ASN A 140 -11.35 8.41 10.88
C ASN A 140 -10.26 9.12 11.71
N LYS A 141 -9.10 9.36 11.09
CA LYS A 141 -7.89 9.95 11.70
C LYS A 141 -8.16 11.20 12.52
N ALA A 142 -9.04 12.07 12.05
CA ALA A 142 -9.34 13.33 12.75
C ALA A 142 -9.93 13.14 14.16
N ASN A 143 -10.54 11.97 14.44
CA ASN A 143 -11.22 11.68 15.69
C ASN A 143 -10.59 10.49 16.44
N ASN A 144 -9.46 9.97 15.97
CA ASN A 144 -8.73 8.90 16.62
C ASN A 144 -7.29 9.37 16.88
N THR A 145 -6.79 9.08 18.08
CA THR A 145 -5.44 9.47 18.49
C THR A 145 -4.49 8.29 18.35
N ASP A 146 -3.25 8.58 17.94
CA ASP A 146 -2.21 7.56 17.87
C ASP A 146 -1.94 6.97 19.26
N SER A 147 -2.04 5.64 19.37
CA SER A 147 -1.73 4.89 20.58
C SER A 147 -0.23 4.69 20.78
N GLY A 148 0.58 4.96 19.74
CA GLY A 148 2.01 4.68 19.69
C GLY A 148 2.34 3.20 19.56
N VAL A 149 1.34 2.33 19.43
CA VAL A 149 1.52 0.88 19.28
C VAL A 149 1.76 0.55 17.82
N ASP A 150 2.87 -0.13 17.53
CA ASP A 150 3.23 -0.55 16.18
C ASP A 150 2.24 -1.58 15.62
N GLY A 151 1.84 -1.39 14.35
CA GLY A 151 0.82 -2.21 13.71
C GLY A 151 -0.62 -1.97 14.17
N ASP A 152 -0.86 -0.97 15.02
CA ASP A 152 -2.20 -0.53 15.42
C ASP A 152 -2.73 0.58 14.50
N LEU A 153 -4.03 0.88 14.59
CA LEU A 153 -4.68 2.00 13.91
C LEU A 153 -4.53 2.03 12.38
N CYS A 154 -4.42 0.84 11.81
CA CYS A 154 -4.35 0.63 10.36
C CYS A 154 -5.75 0.60 9.74
N GLY A 155 -5.85 0.83 8.44
CA GLY A 155 -7.06 0.47 7.71
C GLY A 155 -7.21 -1.05 7.65
N ILE A 156 -6.17 -1.72 7.15
CA ILE A 156 -6.06 -3.18 7.12
C ILE A 156 -4.73 -3.59 7.75
N ARG A 157 -4.79 -4.52 8.71
CA ARG A 157 -3.63 -5.14 9.34
C ARG A 157 -3.58 -6.63 9.06
N GLY A 158 -2.54 -7.09 8.36
CA GLY A 158 -2.29 -8.52 8.12
C GLY A 158 -1.02 -8.98 8.80
N HIS A 159 -1.04 -10.12 9.49
CA HIS A 159 0.19 -10.70 10.02
C HIS A 159 0.20 -12.23 9.89
N ALA A 160 1.38 -12.77 9.53
CA ALA A 160 1.65 -14.21 9.41
C ALA A 160 0.55 -14.94 8.62
N SER A 161 0.15 -14.41 7.47
CA SER A 161 -1.01 -14.91 6.73
C SER A 161 -0.66 -15.20 5.28
N TRP A 162 -1.34 -16.17 4.66
CA TRP A 162 -0.99 -16.61 3.31
C TRP A 162 -2.16 -16.68 2.34
N GLY A 163 -1.90 -16.33 1.08
CA GLY A 163 -2.93 -16.37 0.04
C GLY A 163 -3.98 -15.28 0.20
N SER A 164 -3.64 -14.15 0.84
CA SER A 164 -4.58 -13.03 0.98
C SER A 164 -4.74 -12.28 -0.34
N VAL A 165 -5.97 -11.84 -0.61
CA VAL A 165 -6.32 -11.03 -1.77
C VAL A 165 -6.93 -9.71 -1.29
N ILE A 166 -6.36 -8.59 -1.69
CA ILE A 166 -6.96 -7.26 -1.43
C ILE A 166 -7.14 -6.58 -2.76
N ARG A 167 -8.39 -6.32 -3.14
CA ARG A 167 -8.68 -5.83 -4.48
C ARG A 167 -9.81 -4.81 -4.53
N ASP A 168 -9.63 -3.75 -5.31
CA ASP A 168 -10.63 -2.69 -5.43
C ASP A 168 -10.99 -2.10 -4.06
N VAL A 169 -9.96 -1.71 -3.30
CA VAL A 169 -10.11 -1.20 -1.93
C VAL A 169 -9.52 0.20 -1.84
N TRP A 170 -10.29 1.12 -1.28
CA TRP A 170 -9.84 2.49 -0.99
C TRP A 170 -9.75 2.72 0.52
N ILE A 171 -8.54 2.85 1.04
CA ILE A 171 -8.25 3.11 2.45
C ILE A 171 -7.91 4.59 2.61
N VAL A 172 -8.57 5.27 3.55
CA VAL A 172 -8.34 6.70 3.81
C VAL A 172 -8.26 7.03 5.28
N ASN A 173 -7.60 8.16 5.58
CA ASN A 173 -7.63 8.80 6.88
C ASN A 173 -7.31 7.83 8.02
N THR A 174 -6.29 6.99 7.87
CA THR A 174 -5.83 6.14 8.97
C THR A 174 -4.87 6.93 9.85
N VAL A 175 -4.90 6.69 11.17
CA VAL A 175 -4.02 7.42 12.09
C VAL A 175 -2.56 7.03 11.84
N ARG A 176 -2.31 5.77 11.49
CA ARG A 176 -0.98 5.28 11.15
C ARG A 176 -0.94 4.78 9.70
N GLU A 177 -0.67 3.49 9.48
CA GLU A 177 -0.53 2.90 8.16
C GLU A 177 -1.90 2.72 7.49
N GLY A 178 -1.96 2.72 6.15
CA GLY A 178 -3.20 2.38 5.45
C GLY A 178 -3.42 0.88 5.36
N LEU A 179 -2.55 0.23 4.58
CA LEU A 179 -2.43 -1.21 4.48
C LEU A 179 -1.08 -1.60 5.09
N TYR A 180 -1.09 -2.42 6.14
CA TYR A 180 0.13 -2.93 6.73
C TYR A 180 0.08 -4.45 6.84
N VAL A 181 0.92 -5.13 6.06
CA VAL A 181 1.06 -6.59 6.11
C VAL A 181 2.47 -7.00 6.50
N THR A 182 2.56 -7.95 7.43
CA THR A 182 3.83 -8.44 7.99
C THR A 182 3.94 -9.95 7.91
N ASN A 183 5.07 -10.48 7.47
CA ASN A 183 5.31 -11.93 7.39
C ASN A 183 4.22 -12.68 6.60
N CYS A 184 3.68 -12.05 5.56
CA CYS A 184 2.58 -12.61 4.78
C CYS A 184 3.10 -13.17 3.45
N GLY A 185 2.63 -14.35 3.04
CA GLY A 185 3.12 -15.00 1.81
C GLY A 185 2.08 -15.32 0.74
N TRP A 186 2.49 -15.43 -0.54
CA TRP A 186 1.63 -15.74 -1.69
C TRP A 186 0.41 -14.83 -1.83
N ASN A 187 0.60 -13.53 -1.64
CA ASN A 187 -0.49 -12.56 -1.64
C ASN A 187 -0.64 -11.86 -2.99
N CYS A 188 -1.86 -11.40 -3.27
CA CYS A 188 -2.18 -10.63 -4.46
C CYS A 188 -2.92 -9.35 -4.08
N TYR A 189 -2.32 -8.19 -4.31
CA TYR A 189 -2.93 -6.89 -4.05
C TYR A 189 -3.11 -6.13 -5.35
N GLU A 190 -4.35 -5.76 -5.69
CA GLU A 190 -4.69 -5.20 -7.00
C GLU A 190 -5.60 -3.98 -6.80
N ASP A 191 -5.33 -2.87 -7.48
CA ASP A 191 -6.19 -1.67 -7.42
C ASP A 191 -6.44 -1.19 -5.98
N VAL A 192 -5.41 -1.24 -5.14
CA VAL A 192 -5.46 -0.77 -3.76
C VAL A 192 -5.03 0.69 -3.71
N ILE A 193 -5.90 1.56 -3.21
CA ILE A 193 -5.65 2.99 -3.03
C ILE A 193 -5.54 3.28 -1.55
N VAL A 194 -4.43 3.87 -1.12
CA VAL A 194 -4.26 4.43 0.21
C VAL A 194 -4.02 5.93 0.12
N GLN A 195 -4.78 6.70 0.91
CA GLN A 195 -4.68 8.16 0.91
C GLN A 195 -4.79 8.75 2.32
N TYR A 196 -3.98 9.78 2.61
CA TYR A 196 -4.02 10.52 3.88
C TYR A 196 -3.80 9.64 5.13
N ALA A 197 -3.00 8.58 4.99
CA ALA A 197 -2.50 7.82 6.13
C ALA A 197 -1.57 8.71 6.97
N GLY A 198 -1.63 8.59 8.30
CA GLY A 198 -0.75 9.34 9.20
C GLY A 198 0.69 8.81 9.29
N ARG A 199 0.97 7.67 8.65
CA ARG A 199 2.32 7.16 8.40
C ARG A 199 2.45 6.68 6.96
N THR A 200 2.87 5.43 6.76
CA THR A 200 3.07 4.82 5.44
C THR A 200 1.71 4.51 4.80
N GLY A 201 1.59 4.77 3.50
CA GLY A 201 0.40 4.36 2.76
C GLY A 201 0.23 2.84 2.75
N ILE A 202 1.15 2.17 2.06
CA ILE A 202 1.17 0.71 1.92
C ILE A 202 2.51 0.18 2.43
N GLU A 203 2.47 -0.55 3.54
CA GLU A 203 3.64 -1.17 4.15
C GLU A 203 3.57 -2.69 3.97
N LEU A 204 4.60 -3.20 3.28
CA LEU A 204 4.78 -4.59 2.92
C LEU A 204 6.05 -5.07 3.64
N ASP A 205 5.88 -5.52 4.87
CA ASP A 205 6.99 -5.93 5.72
C ASP A 205 7.17 -7.45 5.70
N SER A 206 8.35 -7.87 5.27
CA SER A 206 8.72 -9.27 5.11
C SER A 206 7.71 -10.08 4.27
N PRO A 207 7.20 -9.58 3.12
CA PRO A 207 6.35 -10.38 2.25
C PRO A 207 7.12 -11.52 1.60
N ASP A 208 6.46 -12.66 1.43
CA ASP A 208 7.00 -13.80 0.68
C ASP A 208 6.14 -14.03 -0.59
N TYR A 209 6.74 -14.11 -1.77
CA TYR A 209 6.00 -14.28 -3.04
C TYR A 209 4.79 -13.34 -3.22
N LEU A 210 4.98 -12.03 -3.05
CA LEU A 210 3.93 -11.03 -3.24
C LEU A 210 3.84 -10.57 -4.69
N THR A 211 2.62 -10.53 -5.23
CA THR A 211 2.32 -9.77 -6.45
C THR A 211 1.42 -8.60 -6.12
N ALA A 212 1.82 -7.40 -6.50
CA ALA A 212 1.03 -6.20 -6.34
C ALA A 212 0.85 -5.48 -7.69
N VAL A 213 -0.35 -5.04 -8.01
CA VAL A 213 -0.72 -4.45 -9.30
C VAL A 213 -1.50 -3.16 -9.08
N ASP A 214 -1.09 -2.10 -9.77
CA ASP A 214 -1.72 -0.76 -9.72
C ASP A 214 -1.96 -0.23 -8.30
N LEU A 215 -0.93 -0.34 -7.44
CA LEU A 215 -0.97 0.24 -6.10
C LEU A 215 -0.91 1.77 -6.15
N LYS A 216 -1.78 2.43 -5.39
CA LYS A 216 -1.79 3.90 -5.29
C LYS A 216 -1.59 4.34 -3.85
N ALA A 217 -0.57 5.16 -3.60
CA ALA A 217 -0.27 5.71 -2.29
C ALA A 217 -0.10 7.23 -2.37
N LEU A 218 -1.09 7.95 -1.84
CA LEU A 218 -1.31 9.37 -2.15
C LEU A 218 -1.36 10.23 -0.89
N ASN A 219 -0.51 11.25 -0.81
CA ASN A 219 -0.54 12.26 0.25
C ASN A 219 -0.52 11.67 1.67
N ASN A 220 0.33 10.67 1.89
CA ASN A 220 0.53 10.10 3.22
C ASN A 220 1.61 10.90 3.97
N ASP A 221 1.52 10.90 5.30
CA ASP A 221 2.41 11.70 6.16
C ASP A 221 3.82 11.12 6.29
N LEU A 222 4.06 9.90 5.77
CA LEU A 222 5.38 9.28 5.67
C LEU A 222 5.64 8.77 4.24
N TYR A 223 5.91 7.48 4.07
CA TYR A 223 6.19 6.88 2.76
C TYR A 223 4.90 6.59 2.00
N GLY A 224 4.99 6.55 0.67
CA GLY A 224 3.90 6.04 -0.14
C GLY A 224 3.78 4.52 -0.03
N ILE A 225 4.76 3.83 -0.60
CA ILE A 225 4.89 2.36 -0.53
C ILE A 225 6.22 2.03 0.13
N GLU A 226 6.19 1.21 1.17
CA GLU A 226 7.37 0.72 1.87
C GLU A 226 7.43 -0.81 1.73
N LEU A 227 8.55 -1.32 1.24
CA LEU A 227 8.85 -2.74 1.11
C LEU A 227 10.04 -3.05 2.01
N VAL A 228 9.78 -3.71 3.13
CA VAL A 228 10.78 -4.03 4.14
C VAL A 228 11.12 -5.52 4.05
N GLY A 229 12.40 -5.85 4.03
CA GLY A 229 12.85 -7.24 4.11
C GLY A 229 12.90 -7.77 5.54
N GLY A 230 12.82 -9.09 5.66
CA GLY A 230 12.90 -9.76 6.95
C GLY A 230 14.30 -9.72 7.56
N ALA A 231 14.37 -9.85 8.89
CA ALA A 231 15.63 -9.88 9.65
C ALA A 231 16.59 -10.98 9.19
N THR A 232 16.05 -12.07 8.63
CA THR A 232 16.80 -13.08 7.90
C THR A 232 16.70 -12.74 6.43
N ARG A 233 17.83 -12.46 5.76
CA ARG A 233 17.97 -12.22 4.32
C ARG A 233 17.57 -13.47 3.49
N GLU A 234 16.35 -13.95 3.65
CA GLU A 234 15.74 -14.92 2.76
C GLU A 234 15.22 -14.17 1.52
N GLU A 235 15.10 -14.89 0.41
CA GLU A 235 14.71 -14.31 -0.88
C GLU A 235 13.35 -13.62 -0.74
N LEU A 236 13.34 -12.28 -0.77
CA LEU A 236 12.12 -11.51 -0.79
C LEU A 236 11.71 -11.33 -2.24
N ILE A 237 10.80 -12.17 -2.69
CA ILE A 237 10.26 -12.10 -4.05
C ILE A 237 8.96 -11.30 -3.99
N ALA A 238 9.08 -9.98 -4.10
CA ALA A 238 7.95 -9.08 -4.30
C ALA A 238 8.03 -8.46 -5.69
N THR A 239 6.92 -8.52 -6.43
CA THR A 239 6.77 -7.88 -7.73
C THR A 239 5.66 -6.83 -7.65
N ILE A 240 6.01 -5.57 -7.88
CA ILE A 240 5.08 -4.43 -7.93
C ILE A 240 4.96 -3.96 -9.38
N LEU A 241 3.75 -4.01 -9.94
CA LEU A 241 3.43 -3.74 -11.34
C LEU A 241 2.52 -2.53 -11.49
N GLY A 242 3.06 -1.43 -11.99
CA GLY A 242 2.32 -0.18 -12.18
C GLY A 242 1.87 0.43 -10.86
N GLY A 243 1.16 1.56 -10.94
CA GLY A 243 0.71 2.31 -9.78
C GLY A 243 1.15 3.76 -9.78
N GLU A 244 0.61 4.52 -8.83
CA GLU A 244 0.91 5.94 -8.65
C GLU A 244 1.24 6.24 -7.19
N VAL A 245 2.37 6.90 -6.99
CA VAL A 245 2.84 7.32 -5.67
C VAL A 245 3.13 8.81 -5.69
N TYR A 246 2.32 9.59 -4.97
CA TYR A 246 2.30 11.04 -5.13
C TYR A 246 2.09 11.79 -3.81
N GLY A 247 2.83 12.88 -3.63
CA GLY A 247 2.57 13.86 -2.57
C GLY A 247 2.84 13.33 -1.16
N ASN A 248 3.54 12.20 -1.02
CA ASN A 248 3.87 11.65 0.29
C ASN A 248 4.98 12.50 0.94
N ALA A 249 4.93 12.69 2.25
CA ALA A 249 5.84 13.60 2.94
C ALA A 249 7.31 13.13 2.94
N HIS A 250 7.52 11.81 2.79
CA HIS A 250 8.84 11.19 2.64
C HIS A 250 9.03 10.62 1.21
N HIS A 251 9.68 9.46 1.07
CA HIS A 251 9.91 8.80 -0.22
C HIS A 251 8.59 8.38 -0.83
N GLY A 252 8.53 8.36 -2.16
CA GLY A 252 7.42 7.70 -2.83
C GLY A 252 7.45 6.21 -2.53
N VAL A 253 8.44 5.51 -3.09
CA VAL A 253 8.69 4.10 -2.81
C VAL A 253 9.98 3.97 -2.01
N HIS A 254 9.95 3.22 -0.92
CA HIS A 254 11.14 2.86 -0.14
C HIS A 254 11.25 1.33 -0.10
N VAL A 255 12.37 0.81 -0.56
CA VAL A 255 12.73 -0.60 -0.46
C VAL A 255 13.93 -0.71 0.46
N ILE A 256 13.83 -1.53 1.51
CA ILE A 256 14.90 -1.66 2.50
C ILE A 256 15.11 -3.10 2.92
N HIS A 257 16.37 -3.52 3.04
CA HIS A 257 16.77 -4.85 3.55
C HIS A 257 16.23 -6.03 2.73
N THR A 258 15.94 -5.84 1.45
CA THR A 258 15.38 -6.88 0.58
C THR A 258 16.43 -7.64 -0.22
N VAL A 259 16.10 -8.86 -0.64
CA VAL A 259 16.91 -9.67 -1.58
C VAL A 259 16.03 -10.10 -2.75
N GLY A 260 16.28 -9.54 -3.92
CA GLY A 260 15.51 -9.78 -5.14
C GLY A 260 14.29 -8.87 -5.29
N GLY A 261 13.37 -9.30 -6.16
CA GLY A 261 12.13 -8.59 -6.46
C GLY A 261 12.20 -7.64 -7.66
N GLU A 262 11.03 -7.11 -8.02
CA GLU A 262 10.87 -6.22 -9.18
C GLU A 262 9.89 -5.08 -8.88
N ILE A 263 10.25 -3.86 -9.28
CA ILE A 263 9.37 -2.70 -9.32
C ILE A 263 9.28 -2.25 -10.78
N ILE A 264 8.11 -2.40 -11.38
CA ILE A 264 7.91 -2.23 -12.81
C ILE A 264 6.86 -1.16 -13.06
N GLY A 265 7.20 -0.12 -13.82
CA GLY A 265 6.23 0.84 -14.35
C GLY A 265 5.53 1.74 -13.31
N ILE A 266 6.04 1.82 -12.08
CA ILE A 266 5.53 2.76 -11.06
C ILE A 266 5.77 4.20 -11.51
N THR A 267 4.77 5.05 -11.30
CA THR A 267 4.94 6.51 -11.36
C THR A 267 5.09 7.08 -9.96
N SER A 268 6.27 7.60 -9.62
CA SER A 268 6.57 8.24 -8.33
C SER A 268 6.91 9.71 -8.52
N ARG A 269 6.05 10.62 -8.03
CA ARG A 269 6.21 12.05 -8.29
C ARG A 269 5.83 12.97 -7.15
N ALA A 270 6.50 14.12 -7.10
CA ALA A 270 6.25 15.17 -6.11
C ALA A 270 6.20 14.63 -4.66
N ASN A 271 7.04 13.64 -4.35
CA ASN A 271 7.22 13.14 -3.00
C ASN A 271 8.34 13.91 -2.29
N GLY A 272 8.26 13.95 -0.97
CA GLY A 272 9.16 14.66 -0.07
C GLY A 272 8.60 16.01 0.39
N SER A 273 9.24 16.58 1.40
CA SER A 273 8.85 17.86 2.01
C SER A 273 10.09 18.59 2.55
N PRO A 274 10.00 19.90 2.90
CA PRO A 274 11.16 20.66 3.38
C PRO A 274 11.92 20.05 4.55
N ASP A 275 11.23 19.35 5.44
CA ASP A 275 11.79 18.80 6.67
C ASP A 275 12.60 17.52 6.44
N TYR A 276 12.48 16.96 5.24
CA TYR A 276 12.85 15.60 4.93
C TYR A 276 13.61 15.64 3.55
N ARG A 277 14.72 14.91 3.40
CA ARG A 277 15.48 14.82 2.12
C ARG A 277 15.07 13.61 1.26
N GLN A 278 13.94 13.65 0.56
CA GLN A 278 13.36 12.42 -0.04
C GLN A 278 13.26 12.39 -1.54
N ASP A 279 13.24 11.15 -1.99
CA ASP A 279 13.42 10.71 -3.36
C ASP A 279 12.13 10.07 -3.88
N GLY A 280 12.01 9.95 -5.19
CA GLY A 280 10.90 9.21 -5.80
C GLY A 280 10.92 7.74 -5.41
N ILE A 281 12.05 7.08 -5.63
CA ILE A 281 12.29 5.67 -5.29
C ILE A 281 13.62 5.56 -4.55
N LEU A 282 13.60 5.16 -3.29
CA LEU A 282 14.78 4.82 -2.48
C LEU A 282 14.92 3.30 -2.37
N VAL A 283 16.13 2.81 -2.62
CA VAL A 283 16.55 1.42 -2.37
C VAL A 283 17.73 1.47 -1.40
N GLU A 284 17.59 0.85 -0.24
CA GLU A 284 18.54 0.92 0.86
C GLU A 284 18.91 -0.48 1.36
N ASP A 285 20.20 -0.77 1.47
CA ASP A 285 20.70 -2.05 2.02
C ASP A 285 20.06 -3.30 1.36
N THR A 286 19.80 -3.21 0.04
CA THR A 286 19.10 -4.22 -0.74
C THR A 286 20.05 -4.91 -1.72
N GLU A 287 19.79 -6.19 -2.02
CA GLU A 287 20.53 -6.96 -3.01
C GLU A 287 19.61 -7.40 -4.17
N GLY A 288 20.03 -7.24 -5.42
CA GLY A 288 19.41 -7.94 -6.55
C GLY A 288 18.02 -7.45 -7.00
N LEU A 289 17.55 -6.30 -6.51
CA LEU A 289 16.27 -5.70 -6.94
C LEU A 289 16.34 -5.15 -8.38
N ALA A 290 15.29 -5.33 -9.17
CA ALA A 290 15.13 -4.67 -10.46
C ALA A 290 14.08 -3.55 -10.43
N ILE A 291 14.45 -2.36 -10.90
CA ILE A 291 13.59 -1.19 -11.10
C ILE A 291 13.49 -0.95 -12.61
N ILE A 292 12.32 -1.22 -13.19
CA ILE A 292 12.16 -1.31 -14.65
C ILE A 292 11.06 -0.36 -15.11
N GLY A 293 11.36 0.50 -16.10
CA GLY A 293 10.36 1.33 -16.76
C GLY A 293 9.62 2.30 -15.84
N CYS A 294 10.14 2.57 -14.64
CA CYS A 294 9.52 3.47 -13.68
C CYS A 294 9.70 4.94 -14.09
N HIS A 295 8.77 5.80 -13.67
CA HIS A 295 8.82 7.24 -13.89
C HIS A 295 8.94 7.96 -12.54
N ALA A 296 10.13 8.50 -12.25
CA ALA A 296 10.41 9.26 -11.04
C ALA A 296 10.65 10.75 -11.38
N TYR A 297 9.71 11.65 -11.06
CA TYR A 297 9.84 13.05 -11.46
C TYR A 297 9.31 14.06 -10.45
N GLU A 298 9.85 15.28 -10.50
CA GLU A 298 9.43 16.38 -9.62
C GLU A 298 9.55 16.06 -8.12
N ASN A 299 10.37 15.06 -7.75
CA ASN A 299 10.60 14.71 -6.36
C ASN A 299 11.53 15.73 -5.68
N TYR A 300 11.45 15.79 -4.36
CA TYR A 300 12.10 16.84 -3.57
C TYR A 300 13.63 16.77 -3.66
N ARG A 301 14.21 15.56 -3.72
CA ARG A 301 15.66 15.29 -3.89
C ARG A 301 15.98 14.49 -5.15
N CYS A 302 16.10 13.16 -5.10
CA CYS A 302 16.44 12.36 -6.29
C CYS A 302 15.19 11.77 -6.96
N GLY A 303 15.31 11.39 -8.23
CA GLY A 303 14.33 10.51 -8.86
C GLY A 303 14.42 9.10 -8.30
N ILE A 304 15.57 8.46 -8.50
CA ILE A 304 15.87 7.11 -8.02
C ILE A 304 17.18 7.16 -7.24
N TYR A 305 17.20 6.63 -6.02
CA TYR A 305 18.37 6.59 -5.16
C TYR A 305 18.65 5.14 -4.71
N VAL A 306 19.83 4.63 -5.06
CA VAL A 306 20.34 3.32 -4.63
C VAL A 306 21.45 3.58 -3.61
N TYR A 307 21.21 3.19 -2.36
CA TYR A 307 22.05 3.45 -1.20
C TYR A 307 22.52 2.13 -0.57
N SER A 308 23.83 1.98 -0.39
CA SER A 308 24.44 0.83 0.31
C SER A 308 23.94 -0.53 -0.19
N SER A 309 23.68 -0.65 -1.49
CA SER A 309 23.00 -1.79 -2.11
C SER A 309 23.89 -2.46 -3.17
N ASP A 310 23.65 -3.76 -3.40
CA ASP A 310 24.42 -4.58 -4.33
C ASP A 310 23.54 -5.13 -5.46
N ARG A 311 24.06 -5.22 -6.69
CA ARG A 311 23.38 -5.89 -7.82
C ARG A 311 21.99 -5.35 -8.16
N VAL A 312 21.70 -4.10 -7.81
CA VAL A 312 20.44 -3.44 -8.17
C VAL A 312 20.47 -3.05 -9.65
N ALA A 313 19.38 -3.27 -10.36
CA ALA A 313 19.23 -2.91 -11.77
C ALA A 313 18.21 -1.79 -11.96
N VAL A 314 18.63 -0.65 -12.52
CA VAL A 314 17.77 0.47 -12.91
C VAL A 314 17.72 0.54 -14.44
N ILE A 315 16.61 0.08 -15.02
CA ILE A 315 16.51 -0.18 -16.46
C ILE A 315 15.33 0.57 -17.08
N GLY A 316 15.59 1.32 -18.15
CA GLY A 316 14.52 1.95 -18.96
C GLY A 316 13.65 2.95 -18.22
N CYS A 317 14.12 3.46 -17.08
CA CYS A 317 13.39 4.40 -16.24
C CYS A 317 13.51 5.84 -16.76
N LYS A 318 12.57 6.69 -16.33
CA LYS A 318 12.59 8.14 -16.54
C LYS A 318 12.77 8.85 -15.21
N ALA A 319 13.89 9.55 -15.04
CA ALA A 319 14.19 10.35 -13.86
C ALA A 319 14.25 11.84 -14.24
N LEU A 320 13.11 12.54 -14.17
CA LEU A 320 12.93 13.85 -14.81
C LEU A 320 12.69 14.97 -13.80
N ASN A 321 13.30 16.13 -13.99
CA ASN A 321 13.00 17.34 -13.23
C ASN A 321 12.96 17.08 -11.71
N ASN A 322 13.88 16.28 -11.17
CA ASN A 322 13.93 16.06 -9.72
C ASN A 322 14.70 17.22 -9.06
N ASN A 323 14.93 17.10 -7.75
CA ASN A 323 15.63 18.08 -6.94
C ASN A 323 14.84 19.38 -6.78
N GLN A 324 13.54 19.30 -6.51
CA GLN A 324 12.70 20.49 -6.39
C GLN A 324 13.11 21.40 -5.23
N ALA A 325 13.80 20.85 -4.22
CA ALA A 325 14.36 21.58 -3.09
C ALA A 325 15.71 22.25 -3.37
N GLY A 326 16.38 21.92 -4.48
CA GLY A 326 17.70 22.48 -4.83
C GLY A 326 18.85 21.95 -3.95
N TYR A 327 18.79 20.70 -3.52
CA TYR A 327 19.89 20.03 -2.82
C TYR A 327 21.09 19.80 -3.75
N SER A 328 22.31 19.84 -3.18
CA SER A 328 23.54 19.54 -3.93
C SER A 328 23.65 18.07 -4.35
N ASP A 329 22.91 17.19 -3.68
CA ASP A 329 22.87 15.75 -3.91
C ASP A 329 21.55 15.29 -4.57
N GLY A 330 20.79 16.21 -5.18
CA GLY A 330 19.55 15.88 -5.89
C GLY A 330 19.79 15.57 -7.37
N HIS A 331 19.84 14.29 -7.70
CA HIS A 331 20.14 13.77 -9.04
C HIS A 331 18.93 13.08 -9.68
N GLY A 332 19.03 12.76 -10.97
CA GLY A 332 18.05 11.88 -11.61
C GLY A 332 18.12 10.48 -10.99
N ILE A 333 19.27 9.83 -11.17
CA ILE A 333 19.58 8.52 -10.59
C ILE A 333 20.87 8.66 -9.78
N ARG A 334 20.86 8.25 -8.50
CA ARG A 334 22.03 8.30 -7.60
C ARG A 334 22.41 6.90 -7.14
N LEU A 335 23.70 6.58 -7.21
CA LEU A 335 24.33 5.40 -6.62
C LEU A 335 25.28 5.88 -5.51
N TYR A 336 25.02 5.54 -4.25
CA TYR A 336 25.88 5.90 -3.13
C TYR A 336 26.24 4.65 -2.33
N ASP A 337 27.53 4.40 -2.16
CA ASP A 337 28.05 3.15 -1.57
C ASP A 337 27.44 1.89 -2.22
N ALA A 338 27.13 1.93 -3.52
CA ALA A 338 26.48 0.85 -4.25
C ALA A 338 27.45 0.13 -5.18
N THR A 339 27.37 -1.19 -5.25
CA THR A 339 28.27 -2.03 -6.06
C THR A 339 27.56 -2.96 -7.01
N TYR A 340 28.25 -3.34 -8.09
CA TYR A 340 27.77 -4.29 -9.09
C TYR A 340 26.38 -3.98 -9.66
N CYS A 341 25.95 -2.71 -9.61
CA CYS A 341 24.65 -2.27 -10.08
C CYS A 341 24.66 -2.02 -11.58
N ILE A 342 23.48 -2.10 -12.21
CA ILE A 342 23.29 -1.85 -13.63
C ILE A 342 22.36 -0.65 -13.82
N VAL A 343 22.83 0.39 -14.49
CA VAL A 343 22.04 1.57 -14.89
C VAL A 343 21.99 1.64 -16.40
N LYS A 344 20.89 1.17 -17.01
CA LYS A 344 20.81 0.95 -18.46
C LYS A 344 19.58 1.56 -19.12
N GLY A 345 19.81 2.28 -20.23
CA GLY A 345 18.72 2.71 -21.12
C GLY A 345 17.77 3.74 -20.52
N ASN A 346 18.22 4.48 -19.49
CA ASN A 346 17.38 5.43 -18.77
C ASN A 346 17.38 6.81 -19.44
N LEU A 347 16.30 7.56 -19.23
CA LEU A 347 16.21 8.99 -19.55
C LEU A 347 16.26 9.78 -18.25
N ALA A 348 17.37 10.47 -17.98
CA ALA A 348 17.55 11.23 -16.74
C ALA A 348 18.02 12.66 -17.03
N TYR A 349 17.07 13.58 -17.20
CA TYR A 349 17.34 14.97 -17.56
C TYR A 349 16.35 15.93 -16.89
N ASP A 350 16.71 17.20 -16.91
CA ASP A 350 15.90 18.29 -16.40
C ASP A 350 15.66 19.31 -17.50
N ASN A 351 14.40 19.45 -17.91
CA ASN A 351 13.95 20.35 -18.96
C ASN A 351 13.24 21.60 -18.42
N GLN A 352 13.40 21.91 -17.13
CA GLN A 352 12.93 23.17 -16.57
C GLN A 352 13.76 24.34 -17.14
N ASP A 353 13.17 25.55 -17.19
CA ASP A 353 13.86 26.76 -17.67
C ASP A 353 15.16 27.03 -16.89
N THR A 354 15.16 26.69 -15.60
CA THR A 354 16.35 26.65 -14.75
C THR A 354 16.49 25.25 -14.20
N PRO A 355 17.38 24.42 -14.77
CA PRO A 355 17.59 23.06 -14.31
C PRO A 355 18.01 23.03 -12.82
N LYS A 356 17.37 22.17 -12.04
CA LYS A 356 17.66 21.92 -10.62
C LYS A 356 18.31 20.55 -10.41
N GLN A 357 17.94 19.54 -11.20
CA GLN A 357 18.55 18.21 -11.13
C GLN A 357 20.05 18.32 -11.46
N GLN A 358 20.91 17.91 -10.54
CA GLN A 358 22.35 18.16 -10.65
C GLN A 358 22.99 17.33 -11.77
N TYR A 359 22.77 16.02 -11.74
CA TYR A 359 23.24 15.09 -12.76
C TYR A 359 22.12 14.15 -13.19
N GLY A 360 22.23 13.60 -14.41
CA GLY A 360 21.34 12.53 -14.86
C GLY A 360 21.62 11.24 -14.08
N VAL A 361 22.89 10.84 -14.02
CA VAL A 361 23.36 9.75 -13.16
C VAL A 361 24.56 10.24 -12.34
N SER A 362 24.54 9.99 -11.03
CA SER A 362 25.65 10.26 -10.11
C SER A 362 26.05 8.99 -9.38
N GLU A 363 27.34 8.67 -9.40
CA GLU A 363 27.94 7.65 -8.54
C GLU A 363 28.85 8.33 -7.52
N GLU A 364 28.67 7.99 -6.24
CA GLU A 364 29.25 8.66 -5.08
C GLU A 364 29.69 7.67 -3.99
N GLY A 365 30.42 8.20 -2.99
CA GLY A 365 30.91 7.42 -1.85
C GLY A 365 31.95 6.39 -2.26
N ALA A 366 31.79 5.16 -1.77
CA ALA A 366 32.59 3.99 -2.07
C ALA A 366 31.99 3.11 -3.20
N SER A 367 31.04 3.65 -3.98
CA SER A 367 30.45 2.91 -5.11
C SER A 367 31.51 2.49 -6.12
N ASP A 368 31.43 1.24 -6.60
CA ASP A 368 32.38 0.70 -7.57
C ASP A 368 31.80 -0.51 -8.34
N TYR A 369 32.46 -0.92 -9.43
CA TYR A 369 32.06 -2.06 -10.27
C TYR A 369 30.66 -1.92 -10.89
N ASN A 370 30.16 -0.70 -11.05
CA ASN A 370 28.84 -0.46 -11.63
C ASN A 370 28.91 -0.41 -13.16
N LEU A 371 27.81 -0.78 -13.83
CA LEU A 371 27.68 -0.70 -15.29
C LEU A 371 26.64 0.37 -15.67
N ILE A 372 27.10 1.48 -16.24
CA ILE A 372 26.27 2.63 -16.61
C ILE A 372 26.28 2.78 -18.15
N ILE A 373 25.25 2.28 -18.82
CA ILE A 373 25.26 2.11 -20.28
C ILE A 373 23.99 2.57 -21.01
N GLY A 374 24.18 3.28 -22.13
CA GLY A 374 23.10 3.56 -23.08
C GLY A 374 22.06 4.54 -22.56
N ASN A 375 22.44 5.44 -21.65
CA ASN A 375 21.51 6.39 -21.03
C ASN A 375 21.50 7.75 -21.77
N ILE A 376 20.39 8.48 -21.65
CA ILE A 376 20.24 9.87 -22.12
C ILE A 376 20.18 10.78 -20.90
N LEU A 377 21.24 11.57 -20.70
CA LEU A 377 21.54 12.21 -19.42
C LEU A 377 21.62 13.74 -19.49
N LYS A 378 21.03 14.40 -20.49
CA LYS A 378 21.09 15.87 -20.60
C LYS A 378 19.82 16.48 -21.19
N PRO A 379 19.52 17.77 -20.90
CA PRO A 379 20.26 18.69 -20.01
C PRO A 379 20.08 18.39 -18.51
N ASN A 380 21.01 18.87 -17.68
CA ASN A 380 20.97 18.86 -16.21
C ASN A 380 21.77 20.08 -15.70
N ALA A 381 21.65 20.44 -14.42
CA ALA A 381 22.23 21.66 -13.86
C ALA A 381 23.77 21.67 -13.84
N VAL A 382 24.40 20.50 -13.63
CA VAL A 382 25.86 20.36 -13.54
C VAL A 382 26.42 19.56 -14.71
N GLY A 383 25.89 18.37 -14.98
CA GLY A 383 26.38 17.52 -16.08
C GLY A 383 25.53 16.27 -16.28
N GLY A 384 25.86 15.44 -17.26
CA GLY A 384 25.09 14.22 -17.49
C GLY A 384 25.43 13.05 -16.56
N LEU A 385 26.72 12.79 -16.35
CA LEU A 385 27.22 11.64 -15.62
C LEU A 385 28.45 12.03 -14.77
N THR A 386 28.52 11.53 -13.54
CA THR A 386 29.73 11.53 -12.71
C THR A 386 29.96 10.15 -12.10
N THR A 387 31.22 9.73 -12.00
CA THR A 387 31.65 8.43 -11.47
C THR A 387 32.81 8.58 -10.50
N VAL A 388 32.86 7.72 -9.47
CA VAL A 388 33.97 7.65 -8.49
C VAL A 388 34.63 6.28 -8.44
N GLY A 389 33.92 5.22 -8.84
CA GLY A 389 34.41 3.85 -8.82
C GLY A 389 35.53 3.62 -9.82
N THR A 390 36.66 3.07 -9.38
CA THR A 390 37.81 2.81 -10.26
C THR A 390 37.57 1.71 -11.29
N ASN A 391 36.60 0.83 -11.02
CA ASN A 391 36.20 -0.30 -11.84
C ASN A 391 34.82 -0.11 -12.48
N THR A 392 34.17 1.04 -12.26
CA THR A 392 32.90 1.38 -12.89
C THR A 392 33.08 1.56 -14.39
N VAL A 393 32.21 0.89 -15.15
CA VAL A 393 32.22 0.90 -16.61
C VAL A 393 31.09 1.78 -17.11
N GLN A 394 31.45 2.77 -17.90
CA GLN A 394 30.52 3.62 -18.64
C GLN A 394 30.66 3.41 -20.15
N ALA A 395 29.53 3.30 -20.85
CA ALA A 395 29.53 3.13 -22.31
C ALA A 395 28.28 3.73 -22.95
N ASN A 396 28.43 4.36 -24.11
CA ASN A 396 27.31 4.79 -24.96
C ASN A 396 26.27 5.70 -24.27
N ASN A 397 26.69 6.53 -23.31
CA ASN A 397 25.81 7.51 -22.67
C ASN A 397 25.83 8.84 -23.45
N ILE A 398 24.67 9.47 -23.61
CA ILE A 398 24.54 10.82 -24.16
C ILE A 398 24.59 11.80 -22.97
N THR A 399 25.76 12.42 -22.75
CA THR A 399 26.03 13.34 -21.63
C THR A 399 26.15 14.79 -22.04
#